data_AF-D4CLD8-F1
#
_entry.id   AF-D4CLD8-F1
#
_cell.length_a   1.000
_cell.length_b   1.000
_cell.length_c   1.000
_cell.angle_alpha   90.00
_cell.angle_beta   90.00
_cell.angle_gamma   90.00
#
_symmetry.space_group_name_H-M   'P 1'
#
loop_
_entity.id
_entity.type
_entity.pdbx_description
1 polymer ?
#
loop_
_entity_poly.entity_id
_entity_poly.type
_entity_poly.pdbx_seq_one_letter_code
_entity_poly.pdbx_strand_id
1 'polypeptide(L)' 'MQFIQEKTDGRLILGAGTLYGALNALQKKGWITPFAMESERKREFIITGEGRRVARRELERLESLLYLAGEILGR' A
#
# COMPACT_ATOMS: atom_id res chain seq x y z
N MET A 1 9.60 -0.19 -8.17
CA MET A 1 9.95 1.05 -7.43
C MET A 1 9.54 2.28 -8.24
N GLN A 2 9.91 2.36 -9.52
CA GLN A 2 9.49 3.42 -10.46
C GLN A 2 7.98 3.73 -10.41
N PHE A 3 7.10 2.72 -10.43
CA PHE A 3 5.65 2.91 -10.30
C PHE A 3 5.24 3.79 -9.10
N ILE A 4 5.84 3.59 -7.91
CA ILE A 4 5.45 4.32 -6.70
C ILE A 4 5.95 5.76 -6.77
N GLN A 5 7.16 5.96 -7.27
CA GLN A 5 7.73 7.28 -7.48
C GLN A 5 6.87 8.08 -8.47
N GLU A 6 6.46 7.47 -9.59
CA GLU A 6 5.58 8.09 -10.59
C GLU A 6 4.20 8.42 -10.00
N LYS A 7 3.57 7.49 -9.26
CA LYS A 7 2.25 7.74 -8.67
C LYS A 7 2.24 8.73 -7.50
N THR A 8 3.41 9.06 -6.96
CA THR A 8 3.55 10.03 -5.87
C THR A 8 4.18 11.35 -6.33
N ASP A 9 4.40 11.53 -7.63
CA ASP A 9 5.10 12.69 -8.21
C ASP A 9 6.46 12.92 -7.54
N GLY A 10 7.20 11.84 -7.31
CA GLY A 10 8.52 11.89 -6.67
C GLY A 10 8.51 12.12 -5.15
N ARG A 11 7.35 12.37 -4.53
CA ARG A 11 7.25 12.59 -3.07
C ARG A 11 7.63 11.37 -2.24
N LEU A 12 7.48 10.16 -2.80
CA LEU A 12 7.88 8.93 -2.15
C LEU A 12 8.79 8.09 -3.06
N ILE A 13 10.04 7.94 -2.64
CA ILE A 13 11.02 7.04 -3.27
C ILE A 13 11.26 5.89 -2.30
N LEU A 14 10.87 4.67 -2.68
CA LEU A 14 11.11 3.48 -1.89
C LEU A 14 12.39 2.79 -2.32
N GLY A 15 13.35 2.67 -1.40
CA GLY A 15 14.48 1.75 -1.54
C GLY A 15 14.06 0.29 -1.33
N ALA A 16 14.94 -0.64 -1.73
CA ALA A 16 14.68 -2.08 -1.61
C ALA A 16 14.36 -2.50 -0.16
N GLY A 17 15.15 -2.03 0.82
CA GLY A 17 14.94 -2.36 2.23
C GLY A 17 13.56 -1.95 2.76
N THR A 18 13.11 -0.73 2.46
CA THR A 18 11.80 -0.22 2.89
C THR A 18 10.66 -0.98 2.21
N LEU A 19 10.79 -1.27 0.91
CA LEU A 19 9.78 -2.03 0.17
C LEU A 19 9.60 -3.44 0.76
N TYR A 20 10.69 -4.18 0.94
CA TYR A 20 10.62 -5.53 1.50
C TYR A 20 10.20 -5.53 2.98
N GLY A 21 10.59 -4.52 3.75
CA GLY A 21 10.10 -4.30 5.10
C GLY A 21 8.57 -4.12 5.15
N ALA A 22 8.03 -3.30 4.25
CA ALA A 22 6.59 -3.09 4.13
C ALA A 22 5.85 -4.37 3.72
N LEU A 23 6.34 -5.09 2.70
CA LEU A 23 5.75 -6.36 2.27
C LEU A 23 5.75 -7.41 3.40
N ASN A 24 6.86 -7.53 4.13
CA ASN A 24 6.94 -8.43 5.29
C ASN A 24 5.94 -8.05 6.39
N ALA A 25 5.75 -6.75 6.66
CA ALA A 25 4.77 -6.29 7.64
C ALA A 25 3.33 -6.59 7.20
N LEU A 26 2.99 -6.38 5.92
CA LEU A 26 1.69 -6.72 5.36
C LEU A 26 1.41 -8.22 5.42
N GLN A 27 2.41 -9.04 5.13
CA GLN A 27 2.29 -10.51 5.21
C GLN A 27 2.13 -10.98 6.67
N LYS A 28 2.92 -10.44 7.61
CA LYS A 28 2.77 -10.75 9.06
C LYS A 28 1.38 -10.42 9.59
N LYS A 29 0.73 -9.38 9.05
CA LYS A 29 -0.65 -9.01 9.38
C LYS A 29 -1.71 -9.84 8.65
N GLY A 30 -1.32 -10.75 7.76
CA GLY A 30 -2.23 -11.54 6.93
C GLY A 30 -2.98 -10.74 5.87
N TRP A 31 -2.51 -9.53 5.53
CA TRP A 31 -3.18 -8.65 4.56
C TRP A 31 -2.80 -8.99 3.12
N ILE A 32 -1.64 -9.58 2.91
CA ILE A 32 -1.21 -10.15 1.63
C ILE A 32 -0.66 -11.56 1.85
N THR A 33 -0.70 -12.37 0.79
CA THR A 33 -0.08 -13.70 0.75
C THR A 33 0.69 -13.88 -0.55
N PRO A 34 1.78 -14.65 -0.59
CA PRO A 34 2.48 -14.97 -1.83
C PRO A 34 1.53 -15.58 -2.87
N PHE A 35 1.67 -15.15 -4.13
CA PHE A 35 0.95 -15.71 -5.28
C PHE A 35 1.87 -16.70 -6.00
N ALA A 36 1.69 -17.99 -5.71
CA ALA A 36 2.39 -19.16 -6.26
C ALA A 36 3.93 -19.21 -6.14
N MET A 37 4.41 -20.40 -5.77
CA MET A 37 5.82 -20.81 -5.76
C MET A 37 6.15 -21.33 -7.16
N GLU A 38 7.14 -20.77 -7.88
CA GLU A 38 8.03 -21.52 -8.82
C GLU A 38 8.87 -20.65 -9.78
N SER A 39 8.71 -19.33 -9.85
CA SER A 39 9.71 -18.50 -10.55
C SER A 39 10.61 -17.75 -9.56
N GLU A 40 11.85 -18.22 -9.39
CA GLU A 40 12.88 -17.62 -8.52
C GLU A 40 13.15 -16.13 -8.79
N ARG A 41 12.65 -15.59 -9.91
CA ARG A 41 12.93 -14.22 -10.34
C ARG A 41 11.96 -13.15 -9.84
N LYS A 42 10.73 -13.49 -9.40
CA LYS A 42 9.77 -12.46 -8.98
C LYS A 42 8.86 -12.94 -7.85
N ARG A 43 8.95 -12.27 -6.69
CA ARG A 43 8.01 -12.47 -5.57
C ARG A 43 6.73 -11.71 -5.87
N GLU A 44 5.68 -12.44 -6.19
CA GLU A 44 4.35 -11.90 -6.39
C GLU A 44 3.49 -12.13 -5.15
N PHE A 45 2.57 -11.21 -4.91
CA PHE A 45 1.68 -11.23 -3.76
C PHE A 45 0.26 -10.94 -4.22
N ILE A 46 -0.70 -11.59 -3.58
CA ILE A 46 -2.12 -11.29 -3.72
C ILE A 46 -2.65 -10.72 -2.40
N ILE A 47 -3.50 -9.69 -2.51
CA ILE A 47 -4.19 -9.14 -1.35
C ILE A 47 -5.27 -10.12 -0.86
N THR A 48 -5.31 -10.37 0.44
CA THR A 48 -6.29 -11.28 1.05
C THR A 48 -7.66 -10.60 1.19
N GLY A 49 -8.69 -11.35 1.57
CA GLY A 49 -9.99 -10.78 1.91
C GLY A 49 -9.89 -9.74 3.04
N GLU A 50 -9.15 -10.09 4.10
CA GLU A 50 -8.87 -9.19 5.22
C GLU A 50 -8.07 -7.96 4.80
N GLY A 51 -7.04 -8.14 3.96
CA GLY A 51 -6.26 -7.02 3.42
C GLY A 51 -7.13 -6.05 2.63
N ARG A 52 -8.05 -6.54 1.79
CA ARG A 52 -9.01 -5.70 1.06
C ARG A 52 -9.92 -4.93 2.00
N ARG A 53 -10.43 -5.57 3.07
CA ARG A 53 -11.29 -4.93 4.07
C ARG A 53 -10.56 -3.79 4.79
N VAL A 54 -9.30 -4.01 5.17
CA VAL A 54 -8.47 -2.98 5.80
C VAL A 54 -8.16 -1.84 4.82
N ALA A 55 -7.79 -2.15 3.58
CA ALA A 55 -7.50 -1.13 2.57
C ALA A 55 -8.72 -0.24 2.27
N ARG A 56 -9.94 -0.79 2.23
CA ARG A 56 -11.17 0.00 2.08
C ARG A 56 -11.40 0.95 3.25
N ARG A 57 -11.24 0.46 4.49
CA ARG A 57 -11.36 1.32 5.68
C ARG A 57 -10.34 2.45 5.67
N GLU A 58 -9.12 2.18 5.21
CA GLU A 58 -8.09 3.21 5.11
C GLU A 58 -8.43 4.26 4.05
N LEU A 59 -9.02 3.85 2.93
CA LEU A 59 -9.53 4.78 1.93
C LEU A 59 -10.60 5.70 2.53
N GLU A 60 -11.60 5.15 3.20
CA GLU A 60 -12.65 5.93 3.88
C GLU A 60 -12.06 6.93 4.88
N ARG A 61 -11.02 6.52 5.63
CA ARG A 61 -10.31 7.40 6.57
C ARG A 61 -9.58 8.54 5.85
N LEU A 62 -8.93 8.27 4.72
CA LEU A 62 -8.23 9.28 3.92
C LEU A 62 -9.21 10.28 3.27
N GLU A 63 -10.36 9.80 2.80
CA GLU A 63 -11.44 10.66 2.27
C GLU A 63 -11.99 11.59 3.36
N SER A 64 -12.23 11.07 4.56
CA SER A 64 -12.64 11.88 5.71
C SER A 64 -11.60 12.96 6.08
N LEU A 65 -10.31 12.62 6.05
CA LEU A 65 -9.25 13.60 6.27
C LEU A 65 -9.19 14.67 5.19
N LEU A 66 -9.39 14.28 3.92
CA LEU A 66 -9.39 15.22 2.81
C LEU A 66 -10.58 16.20 2.92
N TYR A 67 -11.75 15.69 3.29
CA TYR A 67 -12.93 16.51 3.57
C TYR A 67 -12.66 17.53 4.68
N LEU A 68 -12.15 17.08 5.84
CA LEU A 68 -11.82 17.97 6.95
C LEU A 68 -10.77 19.03 6.56
N ALA A 69 -9.75 18.64 5.79
CA ALA A 69 -8.76 19.59 5.31
C ALA A 69 -9.36 20.63 4.35
N GLY A 70 -10.32 20.24 3.50
CA GLY A 70 -11.07 21.15 2.64
C GLY A 70 -11.84 22.19 3.45
N GLU A 71 -12.59 21.75 4.46
CA GLU A 71 -13.33 22.63 5.38
C GLU A 71 -12.42 23.66 6.07
N ILE A 72 -11.26 23.22 6.57
CA ILE A 72 -10.29 24.10 7.25
C ILE A 72 -9.67 25.13 6.29
N LEU A 73 -9.40 24.72 5.05
CA LEU A 73 -8.79 25.56 4.03
C LEU A 73 -9.80 26.41 3.24
N GLY A 74 -11.10 26.24 3.51
CA GLY A 74 -12.18 26.94 2.81
C GLY A 74 -12.30 26.55 1.34
N ARG A 75 -12.03 25.28 1.01
CA ARG A 75 -12.10 24.74 -0.36
C ARG A 75 -13.37 23.92 -0.60
#